data_AF-A0A9E5IIE6-F1
#
_entry.id   AF-A0A9E5IIE6-F1
#
_cell.length_a   1.000
_cell.length_b   1.000
_cell.length_c   1.000
_cell.angle_alpha   90.00
_cell.angle_beta   90.00
_cell.angle_gamma   90.00
#
_symmetry.space_group_name_H-M   'P 1'
#
loop_
_entity.id
_entity.type
_entity.pdbx_description
1 polymer ?
#
loop_
_entity_poly.entity_id
_entity_poly.type
_entity_poly.pdbx_seq_one_letter_code
_entity_poly.pdbx_strand_id
1 'polypeptide(L)'
;EFRWADQFNLSLDPEKAQEFHDETLPQEGAKLAHFCSMCGPHFCSMKITQDVRDYAASQGIAEEEALQKGMEVKAVEFVKAGAEVYKAL
;
A
#
# COMPACT_ATOMS: atom_id res chain seq x y z
N GLU A 1 -9.21 2.70 3.85
CA GLU A 1 -9.61 3.62 2.77
C GLU A 1 -8.80 4.90 2.88
N PHE A 2 -8.42 5.52 1.76
CA PHE A 2 -7.53 6.70 1.73
C PHE A 2 -8.30 8.02 1.69
N ARG A 3 -9.24 8.19 2.63
CA ARG A 3 -10.06 9.40 2.75
C ARG A 3 -9.37 10.40 3.69
N TRP A 4 -8.27 10.99 3.22
CA TRP A 4 -7.41 11.84 4.05
C TRP A 4 -8.15 13.01 4.71
N ALA A 5 -8.97 13.73 3.96
CA ALA A 5 -9.75 14.84 4.49
C ALA A 5 -10.69 14.40 5.64
N ASP A 6 -11.36 13.27 5.46
CA ASP A 6 -12.23 12.71 6.50
C ASP A 6 -11.42 12.28 7.72
N GLN A 7 -10.25 11.67 7.52
CA GLN A 7 -9.36 11.25 8.59
C GLN A 7 -8.85 12.45 9.42
N PHE A 8 -8.51 13.57 8.80
CA PHE A 8 -8.13 14.79 9.53
C PHE A 8 -9.32 15.34 10.31
N ASN A 9 -10.49 15.46 9.68
CA ASN A 9 -11.71 15.99 10.31
C ASN A 9 -12.20 15.14 11.49
N LEU A 10 -11.93 13.84 11.49
CA LEU A 10 -12.26 12.93 12.59
C LEU A 10 -11.21 12.91 13.71
N SER A 11 -10.06 13.54 13.50
CA SER A 11 -9.00 13.62 14.50
C SER A 11 -9.36 14.63 15.60
N LEU A 12 -8.65 14.55 16.73
CA LEU A 12 -8.85 15.49 17.84
C LEU A 12 -8.46 16.93 17.46
N ASP A 13 -7.46 17.07 16.59
CA ASP A 13 -6.95 18.35 16.10
C ASP A 13 -6.75 18.26 14.57
N PRO A 14 -7.80 18.57 13.79
CA PRO A 14 -7.78 18.44 12.34
C PRO A 14 -6.71 19.28 11.65
N GLU A 15 -6.50 20.51 12.13
CA GLU A 15 -5.51 21.44 11.57
C GLU A 15 -4.10 20.85 11.73
N LYS A 16 -3.79 20.34 12.92
CA LYS A 16 -2.47 19.75 13.18
C LYS A 16 -2.23 18.45 12.40
N ALA A 17 -3.25 17.61 12.27
CA ALA A 17 -3.15 16.39 11.49
C ALA A 17 -2.89 16.67 10.01
N GLN A 18 -3.54 17.70 9.45
CA GLN A 18 -3.30 18.13 8.08
C GLN A 18 -1.91 18.75 7.91
N GLU A 19 -1.48 19.62 8.84
CA GLU A 19 -0.15 20.26 8.80
C GLU A 19 0.96 19.21 8.68
N PHE A 20 0.93 18.17 9.52
CA PHE A 20 1.93 17.11 9.52
C PHE A 20 1.94 16.26 8.25
N HIS A 21 0.78 16.04 7.62
CA HIS A 21 0.74 15.41 6.31
C HIS A 21 1.38 16.32 5.23
N ASP A 22 1.07 17.61 5.27
CA ASP A 22 1.43 18.58 4.24
C ASP A 22 2.87 19.07 4.30
N GLU A 23 3.56 18.90 5.43
CA GLU A 23 4.99 19.15 5.56
C GLU A 23 5.83 18.48 4.46
N THR A 24 5.38 17.31 3.98
CA THR A 24 6.10 16.51 2.97
C THR A 24 5.30 16.30 1.69
N LEU A 25 3.97 16.44 1.76
CA LEU A 25 3.06 16.22 0.63
C LEU A 25 2.02 17.37 0.51
N PRO A 26 2.46 18.60 0.22
CA PRO A 26 1.60 19.80 0.29
C PRO A 26 0.58 19.91 -0.86
N GLN A 27 0.73 19.10 -1.90
CA GLN A 27 -0.11 19.18 -3.08
C GLN A 27 -1.53 18.67 -2.77
N GLU A 28 -2.58 19.37 -3.19
CA GLU A 28 -3.97 18.94 -2.98
C GLU A 28 -4.23 17.51 -3.48
N GLY A 29 -3.59 17.12 -4.60
CA GLY A 29 -3.66 15.76 -5.14
C GLY A 29 -3.16 14.67 -4.18
N ALA A 30 -2.30 15.01 -3.21
CA ALA A 30 -1.83 14.06 -2.20
C ALA A 30 -2.94 13.62 -1.24
N LYS A 31 -3.98 14.43 -1.02
CA LYS A 31 -5.15 14.03 -0.22
C LYS A 31 -6.02 12.97 -0.90
N LEU A 32 -5.76 12.70 -2.18
CA LEU A 32 -6.36 11.61 -2.96
C LEU A 32 -5.39 10.43 -3.14
N ALA A 33 -4.16 10.53 -2.62
CA ALA A 33 -3.14 9.52 -2.83
C ALA A 33 -3.36 8.29 -1.94
N HIS A 34 -3.12 7.12 -2.51
CA HIS A 34 -3.16 5.83 -1.81
C HIS A 34 -1.84 5.50 -1.09
N PHE A 35 -1.20 6.50 -0.49
CA PHE A 35 0.00 6.34 0.33
C PHE A 35 0.21 7.59 1.18
N CYS A 36 1.06 7.48 2.21
CA CYS A 36 1.59 8.61 2.97
C CYS A 36 3.09 8.78 2.72
N SER A 37 3.65 9.87 3.23
CA SER A 37 5.08 10.20 3.10
C SER A 37 6.03 9.20 3.76
N MET A 38 5.56 8.39 4.71
CA MET A 38 6.40 7.42 5.41
C MET A 38 6.78 6.23 4.52
N CYS A 39 5.83 5.69 3.74
CA CYS A 39 6.03 4.46 2.97
C CYS A 39 6.15 4.70 1.47
N GLY A 40 5.68 5.85 0.98
CA GLY A 40 5.68 6.18 -0.44
C GLY A 40 4.78 5.26 -1.29
N PRO A 41 4.74 5.50 -2.61
CA PRO A 41 3.73 4.92 -3.51
C PRO A 41 3.88 3.40 -3.75
N HIS A 42 5.07 2.85 -3.50
CA HIS A 42 5.40 1.45 -3.79
C HIS A 42 5.33 0.53 -2.57
N PHE A 43 5.44 1.07 -1.35
CA PHE A 43 5.55 0.27 -0.13
C PHE A 43 4.46 0.57 0.91
N CYS A 44 3.42 1.31 0.55
CA CYS A 44 2.29 1.53 1.46
C CYS A 44 1.55 0.21 1.73
N SER A 45 1.64 -0.28 2.96
CA SER A 45 1.03 -1.54 3.39
C SER A 45 -0.47 -1.59 3.13
N MET A 46 -1.21 -0.51 3.44
CA MET A 46 -2.65 -0.43 3.21
C MET A 46 -3.02 -0.57 1.72
N LYS A 47 -2.24 0.02 0.82
CA LYS A 47 -2.46 -0.10 -0.62
C LYS A 47 -2.16 -1.51 -1.11
N ILE A 48 -1.03 -2.08 -0.69
CA ILE A 48 -0.65 -3.46 -1.05
C ILE A 48 -1.73 -4.45 -0.61
N THR A 49 -2.25 -4.31 0.61
CA THR A 49 -3.36 -5.14 1.10
C THR A 49 -4.61 -4.99 0.23
N GLN A 50 -4.94 -3.77 -0.20
CA GLN A 50 -6.07 -3.55 -1.12
C GLN A 50 -5.84 -4.22 -2.46
N ASP A 51 -4.66 -4.06 -3.06
CA ASP A 51 -4.30 -4.66 -4.34
C ASP A 51 -4.39 -6.20 -4.29
N VAL A 52 -3.98 -6.82 -3.18
CA VAL A 52 -4.09 -8.28 -2.95
C VAL A 52 -5.55 -8.71 -2.87
N ARG A 53 -6.40 -7.96 -2.14
CA ARG A 53 -7.84 -8.25 -2.03
C ARG A 53 -8.55 -8.10 -3.36
N ASP A 54 -8.26 -7.05 -4.12
CA ASP A 54 -8.84 -6.80 -5.44
C ASP A 54 -8.42 -7.89 -6.43
N TYR A 55 -7.15 -8.33 -6.38
CA TYR A 55 -6.68 -9.47 -7.15
C TYR A 55 -7.43 -10.76 -6.80
N ALA A 56 -7.55 -11.10 -5.51
CA ALA A 56 -8.29 -12.29 -5.06
C ALA A 56 -9.75 -12.27 -5.55
N ALA A 57 -10.42 -11.11 -5.39
CA ALA A 57 -11.78 -10.91 -5.86
C ALA A 57 -11.90 -11.07 -7.39
N SER A 58 -10.97 -10.51 -8.17
CA SER A 58 -10.97 -10.62 -9.64
C SER A 58 -10.80 -12.05 -10.15
N GLN A 59 -10.13 -12.90 -9.37
CA GLN A 59 -9.91 -14.31 -9.71
C GLN A 59 -11.03 -15.22 -9.19
N GLY A 60 -11.98 -14.71 -8.40
CA GLY A 60 -13.00 -15.52 -7.74
C GLY A 60 -12.42 -16.52 -6.74
N ILE A 61 -11.24 -16.22 -6.20
CA ILE A 61 -10.50 -17.09 -5.27
C ILE A 61 -10.72 -16.54 -3.85
N ALA A 62 -10.96 -17.43 -2.89
CA ALA A 62 -11.02 -17.03 -1.48
C ALA A 62 -9.69 -16.40 -1.02
N GLU A 63 -9.71 -15.43 -0.11
CA GLU A 63 -8.54 -14.65 0.32
C GLU A 63 -7.36 -15.55 0.72
N GLU A 64 -7.62 -16.62 1.49
CA GLU A 64 -6.63 -17.64 1.85
C GLU A 64 -5.97 -18.33 0.64
N GLU A 65 -6.76 -18.73 -0.36
CA GLU A 65 -6.25 -19.47 -1.53
C GLU A 65 -5.50 -18.53 -2.48
N ALA A 66 -5.88 -17.25 -2.55
CA ALA A 66 -5.18 -16.24 -3.33
C ALA A 66 -3.81 -15.92 -2.72
N LEU A 67 -3.70 -15.83 -1.39
CA LEU A 67 -2.44 -15.66 -0.67
C LEU A 67 -1.49 -16.83 -0.93
N GLN A 68 -1.99 -18.07 -0.83
CA GLN A 68 -1.20 -19.28 -1.07
C GLN A 68 -0.64 -19.32 -2.50
N LYS A 69 -1.51 -19.12 -3.52
CA LYS A 69 -1.08 -19.09 -4.93
C LYS A 69 -0.12 -17.93 -5.22
N GLY A 70 -0.37 -16.76 -4.66
CA GLY A 70 0.51 -15.59 -4.80
C GLY A 70 1.91 -15.86 -4.26
N MET A 71 2.00 -16.48 -3.08
CA MET A 71 3.27 -16.88 -2.46
C MET A 71 4.00 -17.95 -3.29
N GLU A 72 3.29 -18.94 -3.85
CA GLU A 72 3.86 -19.95 -4.74
C GLU A 72 4.49 -19.31 -5.99
N VAL A 73 3.78 -18.37 -6.64
CA VAL A 73 4.30 -17.64 -7.80
C VAL A 73 5.53 -16.83 -7.42
N LYS A 74 5.49 -16.07 -6.32
CA LYS A 74 6.62 -15.25 -5.86
C LYS A 74 7.82 -16.09 -5.45
N ALA A 75 7.61 -17.26 -4.85
CA ALA A 75 8.69 -18.19 -4.54
C ALA A 75 9.39 -18.71 -5.81
N VAL A 76 8.61 -19.06 -6.85
CA VAL A 76 9.17 -19.45 -8.15
C VAL A 76 9.94 -18.29 -8.80
N GLU A 77 9.40 -17.07 -8.76
CA GLU A 77 10.08 -15.87 -9.27
C GLU A 77 11.39 -15.60 -8.52
N PHE A 78 11.40 -15.71 -7.19
CA PHE A 78 12.58 -15.50 -6.35
C PHE A 78 13.68 -16.51 -6.68
N VAL A 79 13.34 -17.80 -6.80
CA VAL A 79 14.29 -18.86 -7.18
C VAL A 79 14.82 -18.60 -8.60
N LYS A 80 13.96 -18.24 -9.56
CA LYS A 80 14.38 -17.89 -10.93
C LYS A 80 15.27 -16.65 -10.98
N ALA A 81 15.07 -15.71 -10.06
CA ALA A 81 15.86 -14.48 -9.96
C ALA A 81 17.20 -14.66 -9.23
N GLY A 82 17.61 -15.90 -8.94
CA GLY A 82 18.90 -16.22 -8.32
C GLY A 82 18.83 -16.49 -6.82
N ALA A 83 17.64 -16.47 -6.22
CA ALA A 83 17.43 -16.67 -4.78
C ALA A 83 18.25 -15.70 -3.89
N GLU A 84 18.52 -14.50 -4.40
CA GLU A 84 19.24 -13.45 -3.69
C GLU A 84 18.26 -12.44 -3.07
N VAL A 85 18.40 -12.22 -1.76
CA VAL A 85 17.61 -11.20 -1.04
C VAL A 85 18.03 -9.79 -1.46
N TYR A 86 19.32 -9.60 -1.73
CA TYR A 86 19.88 -8.32 -2.17
C TYR A 86 20.48 -8.50 -3.56
N LYS A 87 19.90 -7.85 -4.56
CA LYS A 87 20.49 -7.77 -5.90
C LYS A 87 21.55 -6.69 -5.91
N ALA A 88 22.71 -6.98 -6.51
CA ALA A 88 23.72 -5.95 -6.77
C ALA A 88 23.11 -4.87 -7.68
N LEU A 89 23.28 -3.59 -7.28
CA LEU A 89 22.84 -2.42 -8.03
C LEU A 89 23.53 -2.32 -9.39
#